data_AF-A0A662IS55-F1
#
_entry.id   AF-A0A662IS55-F1
#
_cell.length_a   1.000
_cell.length_b   1.000
_cell.length_c   1.000
_cell.angle_alpha   90.00
_cell.angle_beta   90.00
_cell.angle_gamma   90.00
#
_symmetry.space_group_name_H-M   'P 1'
#
loop_
_entity.id
_entity.type
_entity.pdbx_description
1 polymer ?
#
loop_
_entity_poly.entity_id
_entity_poly.type
_entity_poly.pdbx_seq_one_letter_code
_entity_poly.pdbx_strand_id
1 'polypeptide(L)'
;MRMMDLVFRAWYYFRIGYSTYLAFMVAFMSYITVIYKLAIQDLALSWVFPRFYTFIIFSLFTIVPLAVLIGWFHMKRTLAYSASVAINVESNPYNYMILPGKETEIIWPMHTLYLTALQKILEKENMLSPEEKKAFEEILTKIKRLREGQIVGVPRHKILAKLQKTSR
;
A
#
# COMPACT_ATOMS: atom_id res chain seq x y z
N MET A 1 11.18 16.82 -20.54
CA MET A 1 10.38 16.70 -19.30
C MET A 1 9.99 18.09 -18.87
N ARG A 2 8.75 18.31 -18.41
CA ARG A 2 8.40 19.63 -17.87
C ARG A 2 9.22 19.86 -16.60
N MET A 3 9.72 21.08 -16.39
CA MET A 3 10.57 21.41 -15.24
C MET A 3 9.94 20.96 -13.90
N MET A 4 8.62 21.05 -13.80
CA MET A 4 7.84 20.55 -12.66
C MET A 4 8.01 19.04 -12.43
N ASP A 5 8.03 18.20 -13.47
CA ASP A 5 8.19 16.75 -13.33
C ASP A 5 9.55 16.39 -12.71
N LEU A 6 10.59 17.17 -13.05
CA LEU A 6 11.93 16.97 -12.51
C LEU A 6 11.97 17.33 -11.01
N VAL A 7 11.35 18.46 -10.64
CA VAL A 7 11.28 18.93 -9.25
C VAL A 7 10.51 17.94 -8.36
N PHE A 8 9.35 17.44 -8.80
CA PHE A 8 8.57 16.48 -8.03
C PHE A 8 9.29 15.14 -7.84
N ARG A 9 10.03 14.66 -8.85
CA ARG A 9 10.81 13.43 -8.75
C ARG A 9 12.04 13.60 -7.85
N ALA A 10 12.74 14.72 -7.97
CA ALA A 10 13.87 15.04 -7.10
C ALA A 10 13.43 15.14 -5.63
N TRP A 11 12.31 15.82 -5.37
CA TRP A 11 11.71 15.88 -4.04
C TRP A 11 11.31 14.50 -3.51
N TYR A 12 10.71 13.65 -4.35
CA TYR A 12 10.39 12.27 -3.97
C TYR A 12 11.65 11.47 -3.59
N TYR A 13 12.72 11.54 -4.38
CA TYR A 13 13.97 10.85 -4.07
C TYR A 13 14.61 11.32 -2.79
N PHE A 14 14.62 12.63 -2.56
CA PHE A 14 15.10 13.20 -1.31
C PHE A 14 14.32 12.65 -0.12
N ARG A 15 12.97 12.66 -0.16
CA ARG A 15 12.14 12.13 0.93
C ARG A 15 12.43 10.66 1.21
N ILE A 16 12.58 9.82 0.19
CA ILE A 16 12.87 8.40 0.37
C ILE A 16 14.29 8.19 0.92
N GLY A 17 15.30 8.83 0.33
CA GLY A 17 16.70 8.65 0.75
C GLY A 17 16.94 9.14 2.17
N TYR A 18 16.39 10.30 2.51
CA TYR A 18 16.47 10.84 3.85
C TYR A 18 15.70 9.98 4.85
N SER A 19 14.42 9.69 4.61
CA SER A 19 13.55 9.00 5.58
C SER A 19 14.00 7.57 5.85
N THR A 20 14.51 6.87 4.85
CA THR A 20 14.86 5.45 4.97
C THR A 20 16.25 5.23 5.57
N TYR A 21 17.25 6.05 5.22
CA TYR A 21 18.65 5.77 5.58
C TYR A 21 19.23 6.75 6.60
N LEU A 22 18.89 8.04 6.47
CA LEU A 22 19.54 9.08 7.25
C LEU A 22 18.74 9.45 8.50
N ALA A 23 17.41 9.48 8.39
CA ALA A 23 16.51 9.92 9.46
C ALA A 23 16.71 9.11 10.74
N PHE A 24 16.85 7.78 10.63
CA PHE A 24 17.14 6.93 11.78
C PHE A 24 18.47 7.31 12.43
N MET A 25 19.57 7.44 11.67
CA MET A 25 20.89 7.75 12.23
C MET A 25 20.91 9.13 12.90
N VAL A 26 20.33 10.13 12.24
CA VAL A 26 20.24 11.49 12.78
C VAL A 26 19.39 11.52 14.05
N ALA A 27 18.21 10.89 14.03
CA ALA A 27 17.31 10.84 15.18
C ALA A 27 17.94 10.03 16.34
N PHE A 28 18.54 8.89 16.04
CA PHE A 28 19.20 8.02 17.01
C PHE A 28 20.36 8.75 17.70
N MET A 29 21.27 9.36 16.93
CA MET A 29 22.40 10.10 17.48
C MET A 29 21.94 11.32 18.30
N SER A 30 20.89 12.01 17.86
CA SER A 30 20.34 13.13 18.61
C SER A 30 19.71 12.68 19.93
N TYR A 31 18.85 11.65 19.87
CA TYR A 31 18.14 11.11 21.03
C TYR A 31 19.10 10.52 22.08
N ILE A 32 20.06 9.72 21.64
CA ILE A 32 21.04 9.10 22.54
C ILE A 32 21.96 10.14 23.20
N THR A 33 22.30 11.21 22.48
CA THR A 33 23.06 12.34 23.03
C THR A 33 22.27 13.05 24.11
N VAL A 34 21.00 13.36 23.85
CA VAL A 34 20.12 14.02 24.83
C VAL A 34 19.93 13.16 26.07
N ILE A 35 19.63 11.87 25.93
CA ILE A 35 19.50 10.96 27.08
C ILE A 35 20.79 10.88 27.86
N TYR A 36 21.93 10.69 27.18
CA TYR A 36 23.20 10.57 27.89
C TYR A 36 23.52 11.83 28.68
N LYS A 37 23.34 13.01 28.06
CA LYS A 37 23.65 14.29 28.70
C LYS A 37 22.72 14.60 29.86
N LEU A 38 21.41 14.43 29.69
CA LEU A 38 20.43 14.86 30.70
C LEU A 38 20.14 13.79 31.75
N ALA A 39 20.14 12.51 31.38
CA ALA A 39 19.68 11.43 32.26
C ALA A 39 20.79 10.54 32.81
N ILE A 40 21.94 10.44 32.13
CA ILE A 40 23.05 9.59 32.59
C ILE A 40 24.11 10.42 33.31
N GLN A 41 24.52 11.53 32.69
CA GLN A 41 25.57 12.39 33.23
C GLN A 41 25.09 13.14 34.49
N ASP A 42 23.85 13.62 34.51
CA ASP A 42 23.34 14.48 35.60
C ASP A 42 22.63 13.72 36.74
N LEU A 43 22.14 12.48 36.52
CA LEU A 43 21.29 11.73 37.46
C LEU A 43 21.99 10.52 38.14
N ALA A 44 23.32 10.57 38.27
CA ALA A 44 24.15 9.59 39.00
C ALA A 44 24.17 8.14 38.43
N LEU A 45 23.76 7.92 37.18
CA LEU A 45 24.04 6.66 36.45
C LEU A 45 25.42 6.67 35.76
N SER A 46 26.22 7.72 35.99
CA SER A 46 27.56 7.88 35.44
C SER A 46 28.52 6.74 35.80
N TRP A 47 28.27 6.01 36.89
CA TRP A 47 29.05 4.81 37.24
C TRP A 47 28.78 3.62 36.31
N VAL A 48 27.59 3.52 35.70
CA VAL A 48 27.20 2.44 34.78
C VAL A 48 27.73 2.71 33.37
N PHE A 49 27.58 3.95 32.90
CA PHE A 49 28.04 4.39 31.58
C PHE A 49 28.91 5.64 31.71
N PRO A 50 30.18 5.49 32.13
CA PRO A 50 31.07 6.63 32.38
C PRO A 50 31.50 7.34 31.10
N ARG A 51 31.35 6.69 29.94
CA ARG A 51 31.78 7.23 28.64
C ARG A 51 30.66 7.14 27.61
N PHE A 52 30.48 8.20 26.84
CA PHE A 52 29.41 8.29 25.84
C PHE A 52 29.41 7.15 24.82
N TYR A 53 30.58 6.74 24.32
CA TYR A 53 30.66 5.64 23.36
C TYR A 53 30.26 4.29 23.95
N THR A 54 30.45 4.06 25.25
CA THR A 54 30.01 2.80 25.90
C THR A 54 28.50 2.74 25.98
N PHE A 55 27.85 3.88 26.23
CA PHE A 55 26.40 4.01 26.17
C PHE A 55 25.87 3.79 24.75
N ILE A 56 26.53 4.37 23.74
CA ILE A 56 26.16 4.13 22.32
C ILE A 56 26.18 2.64 21.98
N ILE A 57 27.27 1.95 22.30
CA ILE A 57 27.40 0.52 22.01
C ILE A 57 26.28 -0.27 22.69
N PHE A 58 26.03 -0.01 23.98
CA PHE A 58 24.95 -0.66 24.72
C PHE A 58 23.56 -0.40 24.12
N SER A 59 23.27 0.86 23.76
CA SER A 59 21.99 1.23 23.14
C SER A 59 21.81 0.56 21.78
N LEU A 60 22.86 0.39 20.99
CA LEU A 60 22.78 -0.35 19.72
C LEU A 60 22.40 -1.82 19.97
N PHE A 61 23.05 -2.48 20.94
CA PHE A 61 22.77 -3.88 21.27
C PHE A 61 21.40 -4.11 21.93
N THR A 62 20.70 -3.07 22.38
CA THR A 62 19.37 -3.18 23.02
C THR A 62 18.25 -2.68 22.12
N ILE A 63 18.39 -1.48 21.56
CA ILE A 63 17.36 -0.83 20.73
C ILE A 63 17.21 -1.56 19.40
N VAL A 64 18.31 -2.02 18.78
CA VAL A 64 18.22 -2.71 17.48
C VAL A 64 17.43 -4.02 17.60
N PRO A 65 17.74 -4.95 18.53
CA PRO A 65 16.92 -6.16 18.70
C PRO A 65 15.47 -5.88 19.09
N LEU A 66 15.23 -4.88 19.95
CA LEU A 66 13.87 -4.51 20.35
C LEU A 66 13.06 -3.95 19.18
N ALA A 67 13.64 -3.10 18.34
CA ALA A 67 12.99 -2.58 17.15
C ALA A 67 12.66 -3.71 16.16
N VAL A 68 13.55 -4.69 16.02
CA VAL A 68 13.30 -5.91 15.23
C VAL A 68 12.08 -6.67 15.79
N LEU A 69 11.98 -6.84 17.10
CA LEU A 69 10.83 -7.52 17.73
C LEU A 69 9.52 -6.75 17.55
N ILE A 70 9.52 -5.43 17.78
CA ILE A 70 8.34 -4.58 17.60
C ILE A 70 7.88 -4.61 16.14
N GLY A 71 8.81 -4.49 15.19
CA GLY A 71 8.52 -4.61 13.76
C GLY A 71 7.93 -5.97 13.42
N TRP A 72 8.48 -7.05 13.97
CA TRP A 72 7.93 -8.39 13.81
C TRP A 72 6.50 -8.51 14.35
N PHE A 73 6.20 -7.95 15.52
CA PHE A 73 4.83 -7.91 16.07
C PHE A 73 3.88 -7.11 15.18
N HIS A 74 4.28 -5.91 14.76
CA HIS A 74 3.48 -5.07 13.88
C HIS A 74 3.10 -5.77 12.58
N MET A 75 4.05 -6.54 12.02
CA MET A 75 3.84 -7.26 10.77
C MET A 75 3.00 -8.52 10.92
N LYS A 76 3.21 -9.29 12.01
CA LYS A 76 2.71 -10.67 12.08
C LYS A 76 1.67 -10.94 13.15
N ARG A 77 1.63 -10.11 14.18
CA ARG A 77 0.88 -10.39 15.41
C ARG A 77 -0.18 -9.33 15.68
N THR A 78 -0.23 -8.28 14.88
CA THR A 78 -1.24 -7.23 14.98
C THR A 78 -1.96 -7.05 13.65
N LEU A 79 -3.16 -6.45 13.72
CA LEU A 79 -3.97 -6.09 12.56
C LEU A 79 -3.42 -4.87 11.79
N ALA A 80 -2.35 -4.25 12.29
CA ALA A 80 -1.84 -2.99 11.76
C ALA A 80 -1.27 -3.14 10.35
N TYR A 81 -0.59 -4.25 10.09
CA TYR A 81 -0.08 -4.56 8.75
C TYR A 81 -1.21 -4.76 7.74
N SER A 82 -2.24 -5.55 8.05
CA SER A 82 -3.40 -5.75 7.15
C SER A 82 -4.15 -4.45 6.86
N ALA A 83 -4.29 -3.57 7.85
CA ALA A 83 -4.90 -2.25 7.66
C ALA A 83 -4.05 -1.35 6.73
N SER A 84 -2.72 -1.41 6.84
CA SER A 84 -1.83 -0.65 5.96
C SER A 84 -1.88 -1.14 4.51
N VAL A 85 -2.01 -2.45 4.32
CA VAL A 85 -2.11 -3.08 3.01
C VAL A 85 -3.43 -2.72 2.32
N ALA A 86 -4.56 -2.73 3.05
CA ALA A 86 -5.85 -2.28 2.52
C ALA A 86 -5.81 -0.80 2.04
N ILE A 87 -5.24 0.09 2.85
CA ILE A 87 -5.09 1.52 2.51
C ILE A 87 -4.21 1.73 1.26
N ASN A 88 -3.18 0.91 1.05
CA ASN A 88 -2.33 0.99 -0.15
C ASN A 88 -3.05 0.49 -1.42
N VAL A 89 -3.85 -0.57 -1.30
CA VAL A 89 -4.66 -1.06 -2.42
C VAL A 89 -5.79 -0.07 -2.74
N GLU A 90 -6.36 0.62 -1.76
CA GLU A 90 -7.40 1.65 -2.00
C GLU A 90 -6.85 2.94 -2.60
N SER A 91 -5.65 3.34 -2.21
CA SER A 91 -5.09 4.64 -2.61
C SER A 91 -4.37 4.64 -3.96
N ASN A 92 -4.21 3.48 -4.61
CA ASN A 92 -3.49 3.37 -5.89
C ASN A 92 -4.33 3.95 -7.05
N PRO A 93 -3.93 5.09 -7.67
CA PRO A 93 -4.74 5.83 -8.67
C PRO A 93 -4.86 5.12 -10.05
N TYR A 94 -4.53 3.84 -10.07
CA TYR A 94 -4.55 2.97 -11.22
C TYR A 94 -5.10 1.59 -10.88
N ASN A 95 -5.87 1.46 -9.81
CA ASN A 95 -6.50 0.19 -9.52
C ASN A 95 -7.72 0.00 -10.42
N TYR A 96 -7.48 -0.77 -11.47
CA TYR A 96 -8.42 -1.30 -12.46
C TYR A 96 -8.89 -2.71 -12.07
N MET A 97 -8.83 -3.03 -10.78
CA MET A 97 -9.01 -4.35 -10.19
C MET A 97 -10.00 -4.29 -9.05
N ILE A 98 -10.62 -5.43 -8.77
CA ILE A 98 -11.50 -5.61 -7.62
C ILE A 98 -10.67 -5.74 -6.35
N LEU A 99 -11.01 -4.98 -5.31
CA LEU A 99 -10.37 -5.13 -4.01
C LEU A 99 -10.79 -6.45 -3.35
N PRO A 100 -9.86 -7.20 -2.75
CA PRO A 100 -10.22 -8.45 -2.09
C PRO A 100 -11.22 -8.22 -0.94
N GLY A 101 -12.06 -9.21 -0.69
CA GLY A 101 -13.09 -9.16 0.34
C GLY A 101 -14.46 -8.88 -0.26
N LYS A 102 -15.19 -7.91 0.26
CA LYS A 102 -16.59 -7.66 -0.18
C LYS A 102 -16.74 -7.40 -1.69
N GLU A 103 -15.72 -6.84 -2.34
CA GLU A 103 -15.85 -6.56 -3.77
C GLU A 103 -15.86 -7.86 -4.58
N THR A 104 -15.00 -8.82 -4.24
CA THR A 104 -15.00 -10.15 -4.86
C THR A 104 -16.19 -10.99 -4.44
N GLU A 105 -16.53 -10.97 -3.15
CA GLU A 105 -17.51 -11.89 -2.57
C GLU A 105 -18.96 -11.49 -2.87
N ILE A 106 -19.26 -10.21 -3.12
CA ILE A 106 -20.65 -9.73 -3.12
C ILE A 106 -20.95 -8.76 -4.26
N ILE A 107 -20.17 -7.68 -4.37
CA ILE A 107 -20.57 -6.49 -5.14
C ILE A 107 -20.64 -6.77 -6.63
N TRP A 108 -19.53 -7.23 -7.19
CA TRP A 108 -19.50 -7.55 -8.60
C TRP A 108 -20.38 -8.76 -8.97
N PRO A 109 -20.54 -9.78 -8.08
CA PRO A 109 -21.57 -10.80 -8.24
C PRO A 109 -22.98 -10.28 -8.49
N MET A 110 -23.43 -9.36 -7.66
CA MET A 110 -24.76 -8.77 -7.80
C MET A 110 -24.92 -7.98 -9.10
N HIS A 111 -23.92 -7.19 -9.50
CA HIS A 111 -23.95 -6.46 -10.78
C HIS A 111 -24.09 -7.38 -11.99
N THR A 112 -23.51 -8.57 -11.91
CA THR A 112 -23.67 -9.60 -12.94
C THR A 112 -25.14 -10.03 -13.07
N LEU A 113 -25.86 -10.20 -11.96
CA LEU A 113 -27.23 -10.68 -11.96
C LEU A 113 -28.21 -9.66 -12.56
N TYR A 114 -28.08 -8.38 -12.22
CA TYR A 114 -29.00 -7.35 -12.72
C TYR A 114 -28.85 -7.08 -14.21
N LEU A 115 -27.61 -6.92 -14.68
CA LEU A 115 -27.35 -6.71 -16.11
C LEU A 115 -27.87 -7.88 -16.94
N THR A 116 -27.75 -9.11 -16.42
CA THR A 116 -28.30 -10.31 -17.05
C THR A 116 -29.82 -10.30 -17.11
N ALA A 117 -30.51 -9.91 -16.03
CA ALA A 117 -31.98 -9.88 -15.99
C ALA A 117 -32.56 -8.80 -16.91
N LEU A 118 -31.94 -7.62 -16.95
CA LEU A 118 -32.37 -6.51 -17.79
C LEU A 118 -32.20 -6.83 -19.28
N GLN A 119 -31.04 -7.40 -19.65
CA GLN A 119 -30.82 -7.85 -21.02
C GLN A 119 -31.95 -8.80 -21.46
N LYS A 120 -32.33 -9.75 -20.60
CA LYS A 120 -33.41 -10.71 -20.91
C LYS A 120 -34.79 -10.06 -21.12
N ILE A 121 -35.13 -8.99 -20.40
CA ILE A 121 -36.42 -8.30 -20.55
C ILE A 121 -36.44 -7.48 -21.83
N LEU A 122 -35.37 -6.73 -22.12
CA LEU A 122 -35.29 -5.88 -23.32
C LEU A 122 -35.24 -6.72 -24.60
N GLU A 123 -34.55 -7.86 -24.56
CA GLU A 123 -34.59 -8.84 -25.64
C GLU A 123 -36.02 -9.37 -25.85
N LYS A 124 -36.77 -9.61 -24.77
CA LYS A 124 -38.14 -10.11 -24.85
C LYS A 124 -39.12 -9.10 -25.44
N GLU A 125 -38.99 -7.82 -25.12
CA GLU A 125 -39.84 -6.74 -25.65
C GLU A 125 -39.38 -6.24 -27.03
N ASN A 126 -38.37 -6.89 -27.64
CA ASN A 126 -37.74 -6.50 -28.91
C ASN A 126 -37.23 -5.05 -28.94
N MET A 127 -36.81 -4.55 -27.79
CA MET A 127 -36.34 -3.18 -27.60
C MET A 127 -34.81 -3.07 -27.66
N LEU A 128 -34.11 -4.17 -27.99
CA LEU A 128 -32.65 -4.23 -27.99
C LEU A 128 -32.13 -4.34 -29.43
N SER A 129 -31.35 -3.36 -29.86
CA SER A 129 -30.63 -3.44 -31.12
C SER A 129 -29.46 -4.45 -31.04
N PRO A 130 -28.97 -4.97 -32.18
CA PRO A 130 -27.82 -5.87 -32.21
C PRO A 130 -26.55 -5.26 -31.60
N GLU A 131 -26.33 -3.97 -31.79
CA GLU A 131 -25.18 -3.23 -31.24
C GLU A 131 -25.27 -3.13 -29.73
N GLU A 132 -26.46 -2.84 -29.20
CA GLU A 132 -26.71 -2.76 -27.76
C GLU A 132 -26.52 -4.11 -27.11
N LYS A 133 -27.04 -5.18 -27.71
CA LYS A 133 -26.84 -6.55 -27.23
C LYS A 133 -25.36 -6.90 -27.09
N LYS A 134 -24.56 -6.56 -28.10
CA LYS A 134 -23.11 -6.78 -28.05
C LYS A 134 -22.45 -5.99 -26.92
N ALA A 135 -22.88 -4.76 -26.67
CA ALA A 135 -22.35 -3.95 -25.57
C ALA A 135 -22.67 -4.55 -24.18
N PHE A 136 -23.89 -5.07 -23.98
CA PHE A 136 -24.28 -5.78 -22.75
C PHE A 136 -23.37 -6.98 -22.49
N GLU A 137 -23.17 -7.81 -23.51
CA GLU A 137 -22.31 -8.99 -23.44
C GLU A 137 -20.85 -8.61 -23.17
N GLU A 138 -20.33 -7.55 -23.79
CA GLU A 138 -18.97 -7.05 -23.55
C GLU A 138 -18.74 -6.59 -22.12
N ILE A 139 -19.72 -5.89 -21.52
CA ILE A 139 -19.62 -5.41 -20.14
C ILE A 139 -19.78 -6.55 -19.14
N LEU A 140 -20.76 -7.44 -19.31
CA LEU A 140 -20.92 -8.64 -18.48
C LEU A 140 -19.67 -9.51 -18.52
N THR A 141 -19.06 -9.62 -19.70
CA THR A 141 -17.76 -10.27 -19.86
C THR A 141 -16.67 -9.54 -19.07
N LYS A 142 -16.56 -8.20 -19.14
CA LYS A 142 -15.60 -7.42 -18.34
C LYS A 142 -15.83 -7.52 -16.83
N ILE A 143 -17.08 -7.60 -16.38
CA ILE A 143 -17.42 -7.74 -14.96
C ILE A 143 -17.08 -9.13 -14.45
N LYS A 144 -17.48 -10.17 -15.18
CA LYS A 144 -17.08 -11.55 -14.87
C LYS A 144 -15.57 -11.65 -14.77
N ARG A 145 -14.88 -11.04 -15.75
CA ARG A 145 -13.42 -10.89 -15.73
C ARG A 145 -12.94 -10.18 -14.46
N LEU A 146 -13.51 -9.02 -14.10
CA LEU A 146 -13.16 -8.31 -12.86
C LEU A 146 -13.31 -9.20 -11.62
N ARG A 147 -14.43 -9.92 -11.50
CA ARG A 147 -14.80 -10.82 -10.37
C ARG A 147 -13.87 -11.97 -10.16
N GLU A 148 -13.42 -12.52 -11.28
CA GLU A 148 -12.35 -13.50 -11.32
C GLU A 148 -10.99 -12.86 -10.96
N GLY A 149 -10.97 -11.59 -10.53
CA GLY A 149 -9.80 -10.83 -10.12
C GLY A 149 -9.12 -10.04 -11.24
N GLN A 150 -9.68 -10.02 -12.46
CA GLN A 150 -8.99 -9.45 -13.62
C GLN A 150 -9.09 -7.93 -13.70
N ILE A 151 -8.19 -7.34 -14.49
CA ILE A 151 -8.06 -5.90 -14.62
C ILE A 151 -8.85 -5.39 -15.84
N VAL A 152 -9.61 -4.30 -15.71
CA VAL A 152 -10.40 -3.73 -16.82
C VAL A 152 -10.01 -2.29 -17.12
N GLY A 153 -9.79 -1.97 -18.41
CA GLY A 153 -9.40 -0.64 -18.88
C GLY A 153 -7.94 -0.58 -19.34
N VAL A 154 -7.49 0.60 -19.78
CA VAL A 154 -6.08 0.85 -20.17
C VAL A 154 -5.48 1.86 -19.19
N PRO A 155 -4.57 1.40 -18.32
CA PRO A 155 -3.87 2.24 -17.37
C PRO A 155 -3.18 3.46 -17.96
N ARG A 156 -3.50 4.65 -17.45
CA ARG A 156 -2.91 5.92 -17.92
C ARG A 156 -1.39 5.98 -17.71
N HIS A 157 -0.86 5.20 -16.75
CA HIS A 157 0.52 4.75 -16.73
C HIS A 157 0.60 3.28 -17.19
N LYS A 158 1.37 3.00 -18.25
CA LYS A 158 1.59 1.65 -18.82
C LYS A 158 1.94 0.57 -17.78
N ILE A 159 2.48 0.93 -16.61
CA ILE A 159 2.90 0.01 -15.53
C ILE A 159 1.77 -0.92 -15.08
N LEU A 160 0.51 -0.48 -15.09
CA LEU A 160 -0.58 -1.32 -14.58
C LEU A 160 -1.25 -2.19 -15.64
N ALA A 161 -0.93 -1.96 -16.92
CA ALA A 161 -1.44 -2.76 -18.03
C ALA A 161 -0.79 -4.15 -18.09
N LYS A 162 0.36 -4.34 -17.43
CA LYS A 162 1.09 -5.62 -17.35
C LYS A 162 0.59 -6.56 -16.25
N LEU A 163 -0.01 -6.04 -15.17
CA LEU A 163 -0.61 -6.85 -14.10
C LEU A 163 -1.81 -7.70 -14.62
N GLN A 164 -2.34 -7.39 -15.82
CA GLN A 164 -3.41 -8.12 -16.54
C GLN A 164 -3.13 -9.60 -16.87
N LYS A 165 -1.86 -10.03 -16.97
CA LYS A 165 -1.50 -11.36 -17.52
C LYS A 165 -1.22 -12.44 -16.47
N THR A 166 -1.01 -12.07 -15.21
CA THR A 166 -0.40 -12.95 -14.20
C THR A 166 -1.38 -13.49 -13.15
N SER A 167 -2.65 -13.05 -13.13
CA SER A 167 -3.71 -13.55 -12.23
C SER A 167 -4.53 -14.71 -12.82
N ARG A 168 -3.97 -15.49 -13.77
CA ARG A 168 -4.59 -16.69 -14.35
C ARG A 168 -4.12 -17.95 -13.65
#